data_AF-W2NYH5-F1
#
_entry.id   AF-W2NYH5-F1
#
_cell.length_a   1.000
_cell.length_b   1.000
_cell.length_c   1.000
_cell.angle_alpha   90.00
_cell.angle_beta   90.00
_cell.angle_gamma   90.00
#
_symmetry.space_group_name_H-M   'P 1'
#
loop_
_entity.id
_entity.type
_entity.pdbx_description
1 polymer ?
#
loop_
_entity_poly.entity_id
_entity_poly.type
_entity_poly.pdbx_seq_one_letter_code
_entity_poly.pdbx_strand_id
1 'polypeptide(L)'
;MIGKPLLRATNSRASDMHSVTSMSTVRTVDRERLRDKARQMQMKESLRLAMCARLQQKLRKTPKVAEEMASAVLRILKQRGVPAADVSDEALAKIVNELTTRRQEQMSLAAKTARKTSPHNQEQSKPTNGRISRERYSGRRSSNSKERSNNNSVRDAKGGRSPSTVSGITSRTIEDDDRYLTEAQLQQKSVGFSLPPRVSPKKDRDNGIWEEIVKYSSVEEQIEAQRIKERKLRERLEYTSKLEAQVSRKRNVTQQEREQSAEFHRQTLEKLRQAEDEERRKEQERLEREHQLIAVQTQQRLAKQAQMERERVVKKAQEQHAAEMLEKQRKDDLAREKARKDAEKRRVEQVFQENEAQLQQKRQHQAQERELELKLAEEYIAMEKKKDEARRKQIETMAENIKKKMKIFDDTAKATTDAKAREEDERVRRYQQEYTKKQTEDERKRREDAEARCHAQQDYLRIQMQEKKDREEALKRDLNKQADLWKQERIEADRREKIAKQQRAMRNRSQQNILLEQMRERELRSLQADQTRLEVQLNARLLEKIHQQAGALQSQAEDVVSETQNRSRELQEQEQALTHRQSQRAIKF
;
A
#
# COMPACT_ATOMS: atom_id res chain seq x y z
N MET A 1 6.55 -34.33 -85.32
CA MET A 1 5.88 -35.22 -84.34
C MET A 1 6.88 -35.63 -83.27
N ILE A 2 6.50 -35.44 -82.01
CA ILE A 2 6.60 -36.41 -80.91
C ILE A 2 7.80 -37.38 -80.95
N GLY A 3 8.76 -37.14 -80.07
CA GLY A 3 9.12 -38.02 -78.95
C GLY A 3 9.83 -39.35 -79.20
N LYS A 4 10.85 -39.64 -78.39
CA LYS A 4 11.01 -40.86 -77.55
C LYS A 4 12.36 -40.88 -76.80
N PRO A 5 12.50 -41.69 -75.71
CA PRO A 5 13.02 -41.18 -74.43
C PRO A 5 14.18 -42.01 -73.80
N LEU A 6 14.54 -41.55 -72.59
CA LEU A 6 15.52 -41.97 -71.59
C LEU A 6 15.32 -43.35 -70.94
N LEU A 7 16.42 -43.96 -70.45
CA LEU A 7 16.80 -44.12 -69.02
C LEU A 7 17.98 -45.12 -68.87
N ARG A 8 18.98 -44.82 -68.00
CA ARG A 8 19.36 -45.61 -66.79
C ARG A 8 20.77 -45.30 -66.22
N ALA A 9 20.73 -44.90 -64.94
CA ALA A 9 21.62 -45.08 -63.77
C ALA A 9 23.16 -45.21 -63.88
N THR A 10 23.80 -44.44 -62.99
CA THR A 10 25.22 -44.33 -62.66
C THR A 10 25.62 -45.20 -61.46
N ASN A 11 26.91 -45.56 -61.41
CA ASN A 11 27.58 -46.25 -60.31
C ASN A 11 29.03 -45.72 -60.20
N SER A 12 29.58 -45.54 -59.00
CA SER A 12 31.02 -45.51 -58.59
C SER A 12 31.11 -44.83 -57.21
N ARG A 13 31.45 -45.47 -56.09
CA ARG A 13 32.59 -46.29 -55.62
C ARG A 13 33.84 -45.45 -55.25
N ALA A 14 34.32 -45.73 -54.03
CA ALA A 14 35.23 -45.01 -53.16
C ALA A 14 36.70 -44.92 -53.60
N SER A 15 37.44 -43.98 -52.98
CA SER A 15 38.82 -44.24 -52.52
C SER A 15 39.24 -43.26 -51.41
N ASP A 16 39.80 -43.86 -50.34
CA ASP A 16 40.48 -43.24 -49.21
C ASP A 16 41.90 -42.78 -49.58
N MET A 17 42.34 -41.63 -49.06
CA MET A 17 43.75 -41.31 -48.81
C MET A 17 43.84 -40.48 -47.52
N HIS A 18 44.60 -40.98 -46.55
CA HIS A 18 44.98 -40.30 -45.32
C HIS A 18 46.31 -39.53 -45.46
N SER A 19 46.41 -38.45 -44.70
CA SER A 19 47.61 -37.86 -44.08
C SER A 19 48.42 -36.80 -44.87
N VAL A 20 48.29 -35.54 -44.44
CA VAL A 20 49.43 -34.76 -43.91
C VAL A 20 48.91 -33.82 -42.80
N THR A 21 49.25 -34.16 -41.56
CA THR A 21 48.97 -33.37 -40.37
C THR A 21 49.95 -32.19 -40.30
N SER A 22 49.49 -30.97 -40.57
CA SER A 22 50.23 -29.74 -40.25
C SER A 22 49.77 -29.21 -38.89
N MET A 23 50.69 -29.25 -37.92
CA MET A 23 50.56 -28.64 -36.60
C MET A 23 50.58 -27.11 -36.74
N SER A 24 49.40 -26.48 -36.79
CA SER A 24 49.23 -25.06 -36.46
C SER A 24 48.37 -24.94 -35.21
N THR A 25 49.04 -24.78 -34.06
CA THR A 25 48.39 -24.46 -32.79
C THR A 25 47.91 -23.01 -32.80
N VAL A 26 46.76 -22.77 -33.43
CA VAL A 26 45.95 -21.56 -33.23
C VAL A 26 44.70 -22.04 -32.52
N ARG A 27 44.37 -21.41 -31.38
CA ARG A 27 43.18 -21.67 -30.58
C ARG A 27 41.91 -21.38 -31.39
N THR A 28 41.52 -22.27 -32.28
CA THR A 28 40.20 -22.29 -32.86
C THR A 28 39.28 -22.87 -31.79
N VAL A 29 38.33 -22.06 -31.34
CA VAL A 29 37.29 -22.55 -30.44
C VAL A 29 36.48 -23.56 -31.24
N ASP A 30 36.61 -24.85 -30.91
CA ASP A 30 35.89 -25.94 -31.58
C ASP A 30 34.40 -25.59 -31.67
N ARG A 31 33.97 -25.21 -32.88
CA ARG A 31 32.61 -24.76 -33.16
C ARG A 31 31.59 -25.86 -32.86
N GLU A 32 32.02 -27.11 -32.94
CA GLU A 32 31.27 -28.30 -32.54
C GLU A 32 31.11 -28.40 -31.01
N ARG A 33 32.19 -28.19 -30.24
CA ARG A 33 32.11 -28.12 -28.76
C ARG A 33 31.23 -26.98 -28.26
N LEU A 34 31.20 -25.84 -28.97
CA LEU A 34 30.28 -24.73 -28.65
C LEU A 34 28.82 -25.11 -28.92
N ARG A 35 28.53 -25.78 -30.04
CA ARG A 35 27.19 -26.30 -30.35
C ARG A 35 26.74 -27.34 -29.34
N ASP A 36 27.62 -28.23 -28.91
CA ASP A 36 27.32 -29.23 -27.88
C ASP A 36 27.09 -28.60 -26.51
N LYS A 37 27.89 -27.59 -26.15
CA LYS A 37 27.68 -26.81 -24.93
C LYS A 37 26.35 -26.05 -24.97
N ALA A 38 25.96 -25.49 -26.12
CA ALA A 38 24.67 -24.84 -26.31
C ALA A 38 23.50 -25.82 -26.18
N ARG A 39 23.59 -27.01 -26.81
CA ARG A 39 22.59 -28.08 -26.68
C ARG A 39 22.46 -28.56 -25.23
N GLN A 40 23.58 -28.75 -24.53
CA GLN A 40 23.58 -29.12 -23.11
C GLN A 40 22.99 -28.03 -22.20
N MET A 41 23.22 -26.75 -22.51
CA MET A 41 22.63 -25.64 -21.78
C MET A 41 21.11 -25.61 -21.97
N GLN A 42 20.64 -25.74 -23.21
CA GLN A 42 19.20 -25.82 -23.52
C GLN A 42 18.52 -27.01 -22.83
N MET A 43 19.17 -28.18 -22.81
CA MET A 43 18.64 -29.36 -22.13
C MET A 43 18.59 -29.19 -20.60
N LYS A 44 19.59 -28.53 -20.00
CA LYS A 44 19.57 -28.21 -18.56
C LYS A 44 18.47 -27.21 -18.23
N GLU A 45 18.22 -26.26 -19.11
CA GLU A 45 17.18 -25.25 -18.94
C GLU A 45 15.78 -25.85 -19.11
N SER A 46 15.58 -26.73 -20.10
CA SER A 46 14.31 -27.46 -20.25
C SER A 46 14.03 -28.36 -19.05
N LEU A 47 15.04 -29.05 -18.52
CA LEU A 47 14.92 -29.85 -17.30
C LEU A 47 14.59 -28.99 -16.08
N ARG A 48 15.19 -27.80 -15.97
CA ARG A 48 14.88 -26.82 -14.92
C ARG A 48 13.44 -26.35 -14.99
N LEU A 49 12.96 -25.99 -16.18
CA LEU A 49 11.58 -25.54 -16.40
C LEU A 49 10.56 -26.65 -16.12
N ALA A 50 10.85 -27.89 -16.54
CA ALA A 50 10.02 -29.05 -16.23
C ALA A 50 9.93 -29.29 -14.71
N MET A 51 11.06 -29.17 -14.00
CA MET A 51 11.10 -29.27 -12.54
C MET A 51 10.34 -28.11 -11.86
N CYS A 52 10.46 -26.88 -12.36
CA CYS A 52 9.68 -25.74 -11.89
C CYS A 52 8.17 -25.99 -12.00
N ALA A 53 7.72 -26.45 -13.17
CA ALA A 53 6.31 -26.77 -13.41
C ALA A 53 5.81 -27.86 -12.45
N ARG A 54 6.61 -28.91 -12.24
CA ARG A 54 6.29 -30.00 -11.32
C ARG A 54 6.19 -29.53 -9.87
N LEU A 55 7.09 -28.65 -9.41
CA LEU A 55 7.05 -28.04 -8.07
C LEU A 55 5.82 -27.13 -7.87
N GLN A 56 5.40 -26.42 -8.92
CA GLN A 56 4.20 -25.58 -8.87
C GLN A 56 2.92 -26.43 -8.82
N GLN A 57 2.82 -27.48 -9.64
CA GLN A 57 1.62 -28.30 -9.74
C GLN A 57 1.45 -29.27 -8.56
N LYS A 58 2.51 -29.97 -8.16
CA LYS A 58 2.43 -31.05 -7.16
C LYS A 58 2.66 -30.57 -5.72
N LEU A 59 3.53 -29.58 -5.53
CA LEU A 59 3.89 -29.07 -4.20
C LEU A 59 3.36 -27.65 -3.92
N ARG A 60 2.54 -27.11 -4.84
CA ARG A 60 1.87 -25.79 -4.73
C ARG A 60 2.82 -24.65 -4.37
N LYS A 61 4.06 -24.70 -4.86
CA LYS A 61 5.06 -23.64 -4.61
C LYS A 61 4.82 -22.46 -5.55
N THR A 62 4.94 -21.24 -5.02
CA THR A 62 4.82 -20.03 -5.84
C THR A 62 5.88 -20.01 -6.95
N PRO A 63 5.62 -19.38 -8.12
CA PRO A 63 6.53 -19.44 -9.28
C PRO A 63 7.98 -19.05 -8.98
N LYS A 64 8.19 -17.97 -8.20
CA LYS A 64 9.52 -17.50 -7.79
C LYS A 64 10.26 -18.51 -6.92
N VAL A 65 9.57 -19.11 -5.95
CA VAL A 65 10.15 -20.11 -5.04
C VAL A 65 10.42 -21.42 -5.77
N ALA A 66 9.55 -21.81 -6.72
CA ALA A 66 9.77 -22.99 -7.56
C ALA A 66 11.01 -22.84 -8.45
N GLU A 67 11.27 -21.64 -8.98
CA GLU A 67 12.44 -21.35 -9.82
C GLU A 67 13.77 -21.47 -9.05
N GLU A 68 13.81 -20.91 -7.85
CA GLU A 68 14.97 -21.01 -6.96
C GLU A 68 15.22 -22.46 -6.51
N MET A 69 14.15 -23.19 -6.17
CA MET A 69 14.25 -24.56 -5.68
C MET A 69 14.55 -25.57 -6.79
N ALA A 70 14.08 -25.38 -8.03
CA ALA A 70 14.32 -26.31 -9.14
C ALA A 70 15.81 -26.55 -9.40
N SER A 71 16.62 -25.48 -9.37
CA SER A 71 18.08 -25.58 -9.56
C SER A 71 18.78 -26.30 -8.40
N ALA A 72 18.28 -26.14 -7.17
CA ALA A 72 18.80 -26.79 -5.98
C ALA A 72 18.41 -28.27 -5.91
N VAL A 73 17.16 -28.59 -6.26
CA VAL A 73 16.64 -29.97 -6.35
C VAL A 73 17.41 -30.75 -7.41
N LEU A 74 17.59 -30.20 -8.62
CA LEU A 74 18.35 -30.88 -9.68
C LEU A 74 19.82 -31.10 -9.30
N ARG A 75 20.41 -30.21 -8.48
CA ARG A 75 21.77 -30.39 -7.95
C ARG A 75 21.85 -31.53 -6.94
N ILE A 76 20.88 -31.64 -6.04
CA ILE A 76 20.80 -32.73 -5.04
C ILE A 76 20.56 -34.07 -5.74
N LEU A 77 19.67 -34.11 -6.74
CA LEU A 77 19.40 -35.32 -7.51
C LEU A 77 20.64 -35.79 -8.28
N LYS A 78 21.38 -34.84 -8.88
CA LYS A 78 22.67 -35.13 -9.53
C LYS A 78 23.71 -35.67 -8.53
N GLN A 79 23.75 -35.15 -7.30
CA GLN A 79 24.64 -35.65 -6.24
C GLN A 79 24.23 -37.03 -5.72
N ARG A 80 22.93 -37.33 -5.70
CA ARG A 80 22.38 -38.64 -5.29
C ARG A 80 22.40 -39.68 -6.42
N GLY A 81 22.82 -39.31 -7.64
CA GLY A 81 22.87 -40.19 -8.80
C GLY A 81 21.49 -40.59 -9.35
N VAL A 82 20.42 -39.89 -8.97
CA VAL A 82 19.05 -40.23 -9.36
C VAL A 82 18.64 -39.39 -10.58
N PRO A 83 18.20 -40.00 -11.69
CA PRO A 83 17.68 -39.27 -12.85
C PRO A 83 16.46 -38.45 -12.46
N ALA A 84 16.37 -37.22 -12.96
CA ALA A 84 15.26 -36.30 -12.61
C ALA A 84 13.87 -36.80 -13.07
N ALA A 85 13.82 -37.75 -14.02
CA ALA A 85 12.59 -38.38 -14.49
C ALA A 85 12.04 -39.42 -13.49
N ASP A 86 12.91 -40.09 -12.73
CA ASP A 86 12.56 -41.28 -11.93
C ASP A 86 12.28 -40.95 -10.45
N VAL A 87 12.33 -39.66 -10.08
CA VAL A 87 12.05 -39.21 -8.72
C VAL A 87 10.55 -39.27 -8.48
N SER A 88 10.12 -40.02 -7.46
CA SER A 88 8.72 -40.03 -7.03
C SER A 88 8.31 -38.68 -6.40
N ASP A 89 7.03 -38.33 -6.50
CA ASP A 89 6.51 -37.07 -5.93
C ASP A 89 6.75 -36.97 -4.41
N GLU A 90 6.80 -38.10 -3.70
CA GLU A 90 7.08 -38.16 -2.27
C GLU A 90 8.57 -37.93 -1.95
N ALA A 91 9.49 -38.51 -2.73
CA ALA A 91 10.92 -38.24 -2.61
C ALA A 91 11.24 -36.78 -2.93
N LEU A 92 10.55 -36.21 -3.93
CA LEU A 92 10.64 -34.79 -4.29
C LEU A 92 10.15 -33.88 -3.15
N ALA A 93 9.03 -34.23 -2.49
CA ALA A 93 8.52 -33.50 -1.33
C ALA A 93 9.52 -33.48 -0.16
N LYS A 94 10.16 -34.64 0.13
CA LYS A 94 11.18 -34.75 1.18
C LYS A 94 12.38 -33.85 0.92
N ILE A 95 12.90 -33.84 -0.30
CA ILE A 95 14.04 -32.97 -0.70
C ILE A 95 13.66 -31.48 -0.61
N VAL A 96 12.45 -31.12 -1.03
CA VAL A 96 11.98 -29.73 -0.98
C VAL A 96 11.76 -29.26 0.45
N ASN A 97 11.23 -30.11 1.32
CA ASN A 97 11.08 -29.79 2.73
C ASN A 97 12.45 -29.63 3.43
N GLU A 98 13.41 -30.50 3.15
CA GLU A 98 14.80 -30.40 3.63
C GLU A 98 15.47 -29.09 3.19
N LEU A 99 15.26 -28.66 1.94
CA LEU A 99 15.75 -27.37 1.44
C LEU A 99 15.06 -26.18 2.11
N THR A 100 13.76 -26.31 2.40
CA THR A 100 12.97 -25.25 3.03
C THR A 100 13.35 -25.07 4.49
N THR A 101 13.51 -26.17 5.25
CA THR A 101 13.95 -26.13 6.65
C THR A 101 15.37 -25.58 6.76
N ARG A 102 16.29 -26.03 5.91
CA ARG A 102 17.67 -25.53 5.87
C ARG A 102 17.74 -24.02 5.56
N ARG A 103 16.89 -23.52 4.65
CA ARG A 103 16.80 -22.08 4.35
C ARG A 103 16.27 -21.29 5.55
N GLN A 104 15.27 -21.82 6.24
CA GLN A 104 14.70 -21.19 7.44
C GLN A 104 15.69 -21.17 8.61
N GLU A 105 16.48 -22.23 8.79
CA GLU A 105 17.57 -22.30 9.76
C GLU A 105 18.66 -21.26 9.46
N GLN A 106 19.10 -21.13 8.21
CA GLN A 106 20.08 -20.10 7.81
C GLN A 106 19.58 -18.68 8.08
N MET A 107 18.29 -18.41 7.78
CA MET A 107 17.67 -17.11 8.09
C MET A 107 17.61 -16.87 9.60
N SER A 108 17.31 -17.90 10.39
CA SER A 108 17.28 -17.80 11.86
C SER A 108 18.68 -17.57 12.46
N LEU A 109 19.73 -18.15 11.88
CA LEU A 109 21.12 -17.96 12.29
C LEU A 109 21.61 -16.56 11.93
N ALA A 110 21.26 -16.05 10.75
CA ALA A 110 21.55 -14.67 10.33
C ALA A 110 20.83 -13.63 11.20
N ALA A 111 19.59 -13.91 11.64
CA ALA A 111 18.86 -13.06 12.58
C ALA A 111 19.49 -13.06 13.99
N LYS A 112 20.09 -14.18 14.41
CA LYS A 112 20.80 -14.30 15.70
C LYS A 112 22.16 -13.61 15.69
N THR A 113 22.90 -13.62 14.57
CA THR A 113 24.17 -12.89 14.44
C THR A 113 23.97 -11.38 14.33
N ALA A 114 22.87 -10.91 13.73
CA ALA A 114 22.53 -9.48 13.68
C ALA A 114 22.18 -8.88 15.06
N ARG A 115 21.78 -9.70 16.04
CA ARG A 115 21.50 -9.25 17.43
C ARG A 115 22.74 -9.20 18.34
N LYS A 116 23.89 -9.75 17.92
CA LYS A 116 25.10 -9.85 18.74
C LYS A 116 26.17 -8.78 18.46
N THR A 117 25.92 -7.86 17.54
CA THR A 117 26.79 -6.70 17.27
C THR A 117 26.18 -5.44 17.86
N SER A 118 26.21 -5.33 19.19
CA SER A 118 26.01 -4.06 19.92
C SER A 118 27.11 -4.00 20.98
N PRO A 119 28.08 -3.07 20.89
CA PRO A 119 29.18 -3.03 21.83
C PRO A 119 28.68 -2.44 23.15
N HIS A 120 28.62 -3.30 24.16
CA HIS A 120 28.63 -2.93 25.56
C HIS A 120 30.07 -2.51 25.88
N ASN A 121 30.29 -1.21 26.12
CA ASN A 121 31.46 -0.74 26.84
C ASN A 121 30.97 0.03 28.08
N GLN A 122 31.25 -0.57 29.23
CA GLN A 122 31.18 0.07 30.54
C GLN A 122 32.35 1.04 30.65
N GLU A 123 32.08 2.26 31.09
CA GLU A 123 33.02 2.95 31.97
C GLU A 123 32.27 3.81 32.98
N GLN A 124 32.74 3.72 34.21
CA GLN A 124 32.17 4.23 35.44
C GLN A 124 32.31 5.76 35.53
N SER A 125 31.26 6.47 35.93
CA SER A 125 31.39 7.63 36.83
C SER A 125 30.06 7.98 37.50
N LYS A 126 30.17 8.41 38.75
CA LYS A 126 29.12 8.63 39.77
C LYS A 126 28.19 9.81 39.47
N PRO A 127 27.00 9.88 40.12
CA PRO A 127 26.01 10.92 39.87
C PRO A 127 26.32 12.20 40.66
N THR A 128 26.09 13.36 40.05
CA THR A 128 26.11 14.63 40.79
C THR A 128 24.82 15.41 40.49
N ASN A 129 24.09 15.70 41.56
CA ASN A 129 22.96 16.63 41.57
C ASN A 129 23.40 18.02 41.12
N GLY A 130 22.63 18.63 40.21
CA GLY A 130 22.83 20.00 39.75
C GLY A 130 21.48 20.62 39.38
N ARG A 131 20.73 21.01 40.40
CA ARG A 131 19.61 21.95 40.31
C ARG A 131 20.21 23.35 40.13
N ILE A 132 19.73 24.16 39.17
CA ILE A 132 19.49 25.63 39.25
C ILE A 132 19.22 26.22 37.84
N SER A 133 18.06 26.91 37.75
CA SER A 133 17.70 28.17 37.06
C SER A 133 18.20 28.47 35.64
N ARG A 134 17.31 28.68 34.64
CA ARG A 134 16.44 29.86 34.36
C ARG A 134 17.13 30.90 33.47
N GLU A 135 16.66 31.01 32.22
CA GLU A 135 16.30 32.25 31.47
C GLU A 135 15.81 31.84 30.08
N ARG A 136 14.51 31.95 29.75
CA ARG A 136 13.77 33.13 29.25
C ARG A 136 14.37 33.76 27.99
N TYR A 137 13.73 33.49 26.84
CA TYR A 137 13.26 34.45 25.82
C TYR A 137 12.15 33.71 25.05
N SER A 138 10.87 33.90 25.38
CA SER A 138 9.93 34.91 24.85
C SER A 138 9.78 34.89 23.32
N GLY A 139 8.69 34.28 22.86
CA GLY A 139 8.21 34.32 21.48
C GLY A 139 6.70 34.09 21.44
N ARG A 140 5.97 34.99 22.11
CA ARG A 140 4.51 35.01 22.22
C ARG A 140 3.94 35.66 20.96
N ARG A 141 3.11 34.95 20.19
CA ARG A 141 1.93 35.51 19.51
C ARG A 141 0.85 34.44 19.38
N SER A 142 -0.13 34.60 20.27
CA SER A 142 -1.45 34.00 20.26
C SER A 142 -2.28 34.55 19.09
N SER A 143 -3.12 33.70 18.48
CA SER A 143 -4.53 34.03 18.24
C SER A 143 -5.31 32.84 17.65
N ASN A 144 -6.42 32.54 18.31
CA ASN A 144 -7.66 31.94 17.80
C ASN A 144 -7.74 30.44 17.50
N SER A 145 -7.99 29.66 18.56
CA SER A 145 -8.92 28.53 18.51
C SER A 145 -10.33 29.05 18.25
N LYS A 146 -10.88 28.72 17.08
CA LYS A 146 -12.27 29.02 16.71
C LYS A 146 -13.08 27.73 16.81
N GLU A 147 -13.51 27.40 18.03
CA GLU A 147 -14.61 26.50 18.26
C GLU A 147 -15.90 27.18 17.76
N ARG A 148 -16.57 26.52 16.81
CA ARG A 148 -17.93 26.91 16.40
C ARG A 148 -18.92 26.18 17.30
N SER A 149 -19.43 26.96 18.25
CA SER A 149 -20.74 26.82 18.86
C SER A 149 -21.83 26.67 17.78
N ASN A 150 -22.72 25.71 18.00
CA ASN A 150 -24.10 25.78 17.54
C ASN A 150 -24.98 26.04 18.77
N ASN A 151 -25.54 27.25 18.80
CA ASN A 151 -26.56 27.67 19.76
C ASN A 151 -27.89 26.98 19.44
N ASN A 152 -28.58 26.48 20.49
CA ASN A 152 -29.95 26.91 20.72
C ASN A 152 -30.39 26.67 22.18
N SER A 153 -31.29 27.53 22.63
CA SER A 153 -32.04 27.57 23.90
C SER A 153 -31.35 28.21 25.11
N VAL A 154 -31.53 29.52 25.26
CA VAL A 154 -31.92 30.14 26.54
C VAL A 154 -32.75 31.40 26.26
N ARG A 155 -34.03 31.34 26.64
CA ARG A 155 -34.97 32.36 27.17
C ARG A 155 -36.36 31.72 26.98
N ASP A 156 -37.12 31.44 28.03
CA ASP A 156 -37.84 32.41 28.87
C ASP A 156 -38.12 31.82 30.28
N ALA A 157 -37.92 32.59 31.35
CA ALA A 157 -38.91 33.40 32.08
C ALA A 157 -39.88 32.58 32.96
N LYS A 158 -39.72 32.77 34.28
CA LYS A 158 -40.62 32.34 35.35
C LYS A 158 -41.95 33.09 35.27
N GLY A 159 -43.06 32.36 35.36
CA GLY A 159 -44.35 32.95 35.71
C GLY A 159 -45.55 32.02 35.52
N GLY A 160 -46.02 31.40 36.61
CA GLY A 160 -47.44 31.36 36.96
C GLY A 160 -48.38 30.28 36.40
N ARG A 161 -48.99 29.56 37.36
CA ARG A 161 -50.34 28.98 37.41
C ARG A 161 -50.64 27.61 36.78
N SER A 162 -51.16 26.75 37.66
CA SER A 162 -51.89 25.49 37.47
C SER A 162 -53.10 25.63 36.51
N PRO A 163 -53.70 24.53 36.00
CA PRO A 163 -54.50 23.60 36.83
C PRO A 163 -54.30 22.11 36.48
N SER A 164 -54.37 21.25 37.50
CA SER A 164 -54.74 19.84 37.31
C SER A 164 -55.39 19.33 38.60
N THR A 165 -56.64 18.94 38.45
CA THR A 165 -57.60 18.47 39.44
C THR A 165 -57.70 16.94 39.42
N VAL A 166 -57.79 16.35 40.62
CA VAL A 166 -58.57 15.14 41.01
C VAL A 166 -58.10 13.80 40.40
N SER A 167 -57.73 12.74 41.13
CA SER A 167 -58.22 12.12 42.39
C SER A 167 -57.00 11.62 43.20
N GLY A 168 -56.96 11.44 44.52
CA GLY A 168 -57.99 11.12 45.50
C GLY A 168 -57.46 9.93 46.32
N ILE A 169 -57.22 10.16 47.61
CA ILE A 169 -57.44 9.27 48.77
C ILE A 169 -56.53 9.75 49.91
N THR A 170 -57.23 10.20 50.95
CA THR A 170 -56.80 10.77 52.21
C THR A 170 -56.40 9.68 53.21
N SER A 171 -55.44 9.99 54.09
CA SER A 171 -55.31 9.36 55.41
C SER A 171 -54.62 10.35 56.35
N ARG A 172 -55.44 11.24 56.92
CA ARG A 172 -55.23 11.80 58.26
C ARG A 172 -56.13 10.99 59.19
N THR A 173 -55.57 10.46 60.25
CA THR A 173 -56.32 10.02 61.43
C THR A 173 -55.50 10.44 62.64
N ILE A 174 -56.11 11.26 63.49
CA ILE A 174 -56.12 11.17 64.96
C ILE A 174 -56.89 12.40 65.46
N GLU A 175 -58.01 12.07 66.12
CA GLU A 175 -58.72 12.81 67.17
C GLU A 175 -59.38 14.15 66.82
N ASP A 176 -60.70 14.10 66.64
CA ASP A 176 -61.68 14.98 67.28
C ASP A 176 -63.09 14.50 66.90
N ASP A 177 -63.71 13.69 67.77
CA ASP A 177 -65.13 13.34 67.65
C ASP A 177 -65.94 14.38 68.42
N ASP A 178 -66.39 15.37 67.66
CA ASP A 178 -67.38 16.35 68.07
C ASP A 178 -68.76 15.70 68.25
N ARG A 179 -69.37 16.10 69.35
CA ARG A 179 -70.69 15.72 69.82
C ARG A 179 -71.78 16.16 68.84
N TYR A 180 -72.47 15.21 68.23
CA TYR A 180 -73.85 15.41 67.81
C TYR A 180 -74.74 14.40 68.53
N LEU A 181 -75.28 14.89 69.66
CA LEU A 181 -76.40 14.32 70.40
C LEU A 181 -77.61 14.23 69.47
N THR A 182 -78.12 13.03 69.25
CA THR A 182 -79.40 12.83 68.58
C THR A 182 -80.52 13.39 69.47
N GLU A 183 -81.41 14.18 68.87
CA GLU A 183 -82.52 14.95 69.47
C GLU A 183 -83.43 14.15 70.43
N ALA A 184 -83.44 12.81 70.31
CA ALA A 184 -84.12 11.89 71.22
C ALA A 184 -83.54 11.83 72.64
N GLN A 185 -82.26 12.19 72.86
CA GLN A 185 -81.64 12.23 74.18
C GLN A 185 -81.76 13.59 74.89
N LEU A 186 -82.24 14.64 74.20
CA LEU A 186 -82.43 15.97 74.77
C LEU A 186 -83.84 16.19 75.37
N GLN A 187 -84.82 15.37 74.98
CA GLN A 187 -86.22 15.48 75.47
C GLN A 187 -86.51 14.73 76.78
N GLN A 188 -85.54 14.05 77.39
CA GLN A 188 -85.75 13.38 78.69
C GLN A 188 -85.29 14.21 79.92
N LYS A 189 -84.88 15.48 79.75
CA LYS A 189 -84.45 16.34 80.88
C LYS A 189 -85.42 17.47 81.25
N SER A 190 -86.65 17.44 80.76
CA SER A 190 -87.65 18.45 81.07
C SER A 190 -89.02 17.83 81.40
N VAL A 191 -89.13 17.23 82.59
CA VAL A 191 -90.38 17.17 83.38
C VAL A 191 -89.98 16.83 84.82
N GLY A 192 -89.80 17.87 85.63
CA GLY A 192 -89.77 17.72 87.07
C GLY A 192 -91.18 17.39 87.56
N PHE A 193 -91.46 16.09 87.72
CA PHE A 193 -92.60 15.61 88.51
C PHE A 193 -92.04 14.68 89.60
N SER A 194 -91.70 15.26 90.75
CA SER A 194 -91.28 14.52 91.93
C SER A 194 -92.50 13.91 92.61
N LEU A 195 -92.71 12.60 92.44
CA LEU A 195 -93.63 11.84 93.29
C LEU A 195 -93.01 11.59 94.67
N PRO A 196 -93.79 11.60 95.77
CA PRO A 196 -93.29 11.39 97.11
C PRO A 196 -92.85 9.93 97.33
N PRO A 197 -91.85 9.66 98.19
CA PRO A 197 -91.41 8.31 98.47
C PRO A 197 -92.48 7.59 99.30
N ARG A 198 -93.13 6.58 98.71
CA ARG A 198 -93.96 5.64 99.46
C ARG A 198 -93.06 4.65 100.18
N VAL A 199 -92.93 4.86 101.49
CA VAL A 199 -92.43 3.87 102.44
C VAL A 199 -93.56 2.90 102.77
N SER A 200 -93.38 1.61 102.47
CA SER A 200 -94.11 0.49 103.08
C SER A 200 -93.44 -0.84 102.66
N PRO A 201 -93.65 -1.95 103.37
CA PRO A 201 -92.91 -2.33 104.57
C PRO A 201 -91.94 -3.49 104.29
N LYS A 202 -90.91 -3.62 105.15
CA LYS A 202 -90.02 -4.79 105.19
C LYS A 202 -90.84 -6.08 105.21
N LYS A 203 -90.74 -6.85 104.12
CA LYS A 203 -90.92 -8.30 104.15
C LYS A 203 -89.62 -8.89 103.64
N ASP A 204 -88.90 -9.52 104.56
CA ASP A 204 -87.86 -10.49 104.23
C ASP A 204 -88.52 -11.57 103.37
N ARG A 205 -88.28 -11.49 102.06
CA ARG A 205 -88.54 -12.57 101.12
C ARG A 205 -87.23 -12.85 100.42
N ASP A 206 -86.31 -13.38 101.22
CA ASP A 206 -85.12 -14.01 100.67
C ASP A 206 -85.58 -15.10 99.68
N ASN A 207 -85.07 -14.99 98.46
CA ASN A 207 -84.90 -16.08 97.51
C ASN A 207 -86.20 -16.73 96.99
N GLY A 208 -87.07 -15.93 96.37
CA GLY A 208 -88.02 -16.48 95.40
C GLY A 208 -87.29 -16.93 94.12
N ILE A 209 -87.43 -18.20 93.73
CA ILE A 209 -86.78 -18.83 92.56
C ILE A 209 -86.83 -17.94 91.30
N TRP A 210 -87.92 -17.19 91.08
CA TRP A 210 -88.05 -16.29 89.94
C TRP A 210 -87.13 -15.06 89.98
N GLU A 211 -86.86 -14.48 91.15
CA GLU A 211 -85.87 -13.39 91.27
C GLU A 211 -84.45 -13.90 91.09
N GLU A 212 -84.18 -15.14 91.54
CA GLU A 212 -82.90 -15.82 91.34
C GLU A 212 -82.69 -16.17 89.87
N ILE A 213 -83.73 -16.63 89.15
CA ILE A 213 -83.70 -16.84 87.68
C ILE A 213 -83.48 -15.51 86.95
N VAL A 214 -84.16 -14.42 87.30
CA VAL A 214 -83.96 -13.13 86.63
C VAL A 214 -82.55 -12.57 86.89
N LYS A 215 -82.04 -12.69 88.12
CA LYS A 215 -80.64 -12.34 88.44
C LYS A 215 -79.65 -13.22 87.68
N TYR A 216 -79.91 -14.53 87.61
CA TYR A 216 -79.10 -15.47 86.85
C TYR A 216 -79.13 -15.17 85.35
N SER A 217 -80.29 -14.89 84.76
CA SER A 217 -80.43 -14.48 83.36
C SER A 217 -79.76 -13.14 83.09
N SER A 218 -79.81 -12.18 84.01
CA SER A 218 -79.09 -10.90 83.87
C SER A 218 -77.56 -11.09 83.95
N VAL A 219 -77.08 -11.97 84.83
CA VAL A 219 -75.67 -12.33 84.92
C VAL A 219 -75.22 -13.12 83.70
N GLU A 220 -76.02 -14.08 83.21
CA GLU A 220 -75.75 -14.80 81.96
C GLU A 220 -75.76 -13.86 80.75
N GLU A 221 -76.71 -12.93 80.66
CA GLU A 221 -76.75 -11.92 79.59
C GLU A 221 -75.53 -10.99 79.67
N GLN A 222 -75.07 -10.60 80.86
CA GLN A 222 -73.83 -9.84 81.03
C GLN A 222 -72.60 -10.66 80.62
N ILE A 223 -72.53 -11.95 80.98
CA ILE A 223 -71.45 -12.85 80.58
C ILE A 223 -71.47 -13.07 79.06
N GLU A 224 -72.63 -13.25 78.44
CA GLU A 224 -72.79 -13.37 76.99
C GLU A 224 -72.41 -12.07 76.28
N ALA A 225 -72.84 -10.91 76.78
CA ALA A 225 -72.44 -9.62 76.24
C ALA A 225 -70.93 -9.39 76.35
N GLN A 226 -70.28 -9.83 77.43
CA GLN A 226 -68.82 -9.82 77.57
C GLN A 226 -68.15 -10.78 76.59
N ARG A 227 -68.65 -12.01 76.43
CA ARG A 227 -68.13 -12.98 75.44
C ARG A 227 -68.26 -12.46 74.01
N ILE A 228 -69.36 -11.78 73.67
CA ILE A 228 -69.55 -11.16 72.35
C ILE A 228 -68.58 -10.00 72.16
N LYS A 229 -68.37 -9.15 73.17
CA LYS A 229 -67.38 -8.06 73.12
C LYS A 229 -65.95 -8.60 72.94
N GLU A 230 -65.58 -9.64 73.68
CA GLU A 230 -64.28 -10.30 73.52
C GLU A 230 -64.12 -10.93 72.14
N ARG A 231 -65.14 -11.62 71.62
CA ARG A 231 -65.11 -12.21 70.28
C ARG A 231 -64.91 -11.14 69.21
N LYS A 232 -65.68 -10.04 69.26
CA LYS A 232 -65.52 -8.90 68.34
C LYS A 232 -64.14 -8.25 68.46
N LEU A 233 -63.59 -8.16 69.67
CA LEU A 233 -62.23 -7.63 69.88
C LEU A 233 -61.17 -8.55 69.28
N ARG A 234 -61.29 -9.87 69.48
CA ARG A 234 -60.40 -10.88 68.86
C ARG A 234 -60.49 -10.84 67.33
N GLU A 235 -61.69 -10.82 66.77
CA GLU A 235 -61.91 -10.69 65.32
C GLU A 235 -61.31 -9.39 64.77
N ARG A 236 -61.46 -8.27 65.49
CA ARG A 236 -60.83 -6.99 65.13
C ARG A 236 -59.31 -7.08 65.14
N LEU A 237 -58.72 -7.67 66.18
CA LEU A 237 -57.27 -7.85 66.30
C LEU A 237 -56.71 -8.75 65.20
N GLU A 238 -57.38 -9.86 64.89
CA GLU A 238 -57.02 -10.74 63.78
C GLU A 238 -57.11 -10.02 62.43
N TYR A 239 -58.16 -9.21 62.23
CA TYR A 239 -58.32 -8.43 61.00
C TYR A 239 -57.23 -7.37 60.86
N THR A 240 -56.92 -6.63 61.93
CA THR A 240 -55.82 -5.66 61.93
C THR A 240 -54.48 -6.33 61.68
N SER A 241 -54.23 -7.51 62.28
CA SER A 241 -53.00 -8.28 62.07
C SER A 241 -52.87 -8.75 60.61
N LYS A 242 -53.96 -9.24 60.01
CA LYS A 242 -53.99 -9.60 58.58
C LYS A 242 -53.75 -8.40 57.67
N LEU A 243 -54.32 -7.24 58.00
CA LEU A 243 -54.16 -6.01 57.23
C LEU A 243 -52.70 -5.50 57.32
N GLU A 244 -52.12 -5.50 58.51
CA GLU A 244 -50.73 -5.10 58.75
C GLU A 244 -49.75 -6.04 58.04
N ALA A 245 -50.02 -7.35 58.02
CA ALA A 245 -49.25 -8.32 57.25
C ALA A 245 -49.34 -8.07 55.74
N GLN A 246 -50.52 -7.71 55.21
CA GLN A 246 -50.67 -7.34 53.79
C GLN A 246 -49.92 -6.05 53.44
N VAL A 247 -50.00 -5.02 54.29
CA VAL A 247 -49.26 -3.76 54.10
C VAL A 247 -47.76 -4.00 54.12
N SER A 248 -47.28 -4.83 55.06
CA SER A 248 -45.86 -5.19 55.19
C SER A 248 -45.38 -5.98 53.97
N ARG A 249 -46.15 -6.97 53.49
CA ARG A 249 -45.85 -7.69 52.24
C ARG A 249 -45.78 -6.75 51.05
N LYS A 250 -46.74 -5.83 50.90
CA LYS A 250 -46.74 -4.86 49.80
C LYS A 250 -45.51 -3.95 49.85
N ARG A 251 -45.15 -3.45 51.03
CA ARG A 251 -43.92 -2.65 51.22
C ARG A 251 -42.66 -3.42 50.84
N ASN A 252 -42.55 -4.68 51.26
CA ASN A 252 -41.40 -5.53 50.93
C ASN A 252 -41.31 -5.81 49.43
N VAL A 253 -42.43 -6.08 48.75
CA VAL A 253 -42.46 -6.27 47.30
C VAL A 253 -42.02 -5.00 46.57
N THR A 254 -42.58 -3.84 46.94
CA THR A 254 -42.17 -2.56 46.33
C THR A 254 -40.70 -2.23 46.59
N GLN A 255 -40.17 -2.60 47.75
CA GLN A 255 -38.74 -2.43 48.05
C GLN A 255 -37.87 -3.36 47.20
N GLN A 256 -38.24 -4.64 47.07
CA GLN A 256 -37.52 -5.58 46.20
C GLN A 256 -37.56 -5.16 44.73
N GLU A 257 -38.68 -4.64 44.22
CA GLU A 257 -38.76 -4.09 42.85
C GLU A 257 -37.84 -2.88 42.66
N ARG A 258 -37.71 -2.02 43.67
CA ARG A 258 -36.75 -0.90 43.65
C ARG A 258 -35.30 -1.37 43.66
N GLU A 259 -34.98 -2.38 44.46
CA GLU A 259 -33.65 -2.98 44.51
C GLU A 259 -33.31 -3.66 43.16
N GLN A 260 -34.23 -4.44 42.59
CA GLN A 260 -34.04 -5.08 41.29
C GLN A 260 -33.91 -4.07 40.14
N SER A 261 -34.72 -3.00 40.14
CA SER A 261 -34.60 -1.94 39.12
C SER A 261 -33.30 -1.15 39.24
N ALA A 262 -32.81 -0.91 40.47
CA ALA A 262 -31.51 -0.29 40.72
C ALA A 262 -30.36 -1.19 40.27
N GLU A 263 -30.43 -2.50 40.55
CA GLU A 263 -29.46 -3.49 40.08
C GLU A 263 -29.44 -3.59 38.56
N PHE A 264 -30.61 -3.62 37.91
CA PHE A 264 -30.72 -3.62 36.46
C PHE A 264 -30.09 -2.35 35.85
N HIS A 265 -30.34 -1.17 36.44
CA HIS A 265 -29.70 0.06 36.02
C HIS A 265 -28.18 0.00 36.19
N ARG A 266 -27.68 -0.51 37.33
CA ARG A 266 -26.24 -0.69 37.57
C ARG A 266 -25.60 -1.61 36.54
N GLN A 267 -26.21 -2.76 36.28
CA GLN A 267 -25.73 -3.71 35.27
C GLN A 267 -25.76 -3.13 33.86
N THR A 268 -26.76 -2.31 33.53
CA THR A 268 -26.86 -1.64 32.23
C THR A 268 -25.74 -0.61 32.06
N LEU A 269 -25.45 0.20 33.09
CA LEU A 269 -24.33 1.13 33.08
C LEU A 269 -22.97 0.43 32.99
N GLU A 270 -22.82 -0.71 33.68
CA GLU A 270 -21.59 -1.50 33.63
C GLU A 270 -21.37 -2.11 32.23
N LYS A 271 -22.42 -2.61 31.58
CA LYS A 271 -22.37 -3.07 30.19
C LYS A 271 -22.02 -1.93 29.22
N LEU A 272 -22.60 -0.74 29.41
CA LEU A 272 -22.25 0.44 28.59
C LEU A 272 -20.77 0.81 28.77
N ARG A 273 -20.27 0.83 30.01
CA ARG A 273 -18.86 1.10 30.29
C ARG A 273 -17.93 0.06 29.65
N GLN A 274 -18.28 -1.22 29.71
CA GLN A 274 -17.51 -2.28 29.05
C GLN A 274 -17.51 -2.10 27.52
N ALA A 275 -18.65 -1.75 26.93
CA ALA A 275 -18.74 -1.47 25.50
C ALA A 275 -17.90 -0.25 25.08
N GLU A 276 -17.90 0.82 25.88
CA GLU A 276 -17.02 1.98 25.67
C GLU A 276 -15.54 1.62 25.79
N ASP A 277 -15.16 0.79 26.77
CA ASP A 277 -13.79 0.31 26.95
C ASP A 277 -13.34 -0.56 25.76
N GLU A 278 -14.22 -1.42 25.25
CA GLU A 278 -13.97 -2.22 24.05
C GLU A 278 -13.82 -1.36 22.79
N GLU A 279 -14.66 -0.35 22.59
CA GLU A 279 -14.51 0.57 21.45
C GLU A 279 -13.21 1.37 21.55
N ARG A 280 -12.85 1.86 22.75
CA ARG A 280 -11.55 2.53 22.96
C ARG A 280 -10.36 1.61 22.65
N ARG A 281 -10.44 0.33 23.02
CA ARG A 281 -9.40 -0.66 22.67
C ARG A 281 -9.33 -0.89 21.17
N LYS A 282 -10.47 -1.03 20.48
CA LYS A 282 -10.51 -1.19 19.01
C LYS A 282 -9.95 0.05 18.30
N GLU A 283 -10.23 1.25 18.80
CA GLU A 283 -9.65 2.49 18.28
C GLU A 283 -8.14 2.54 18.47
N GLN A 284 -7.64 2.17 19.66
CA GLN A 284 -6.21 2.07 19.92
C GLN A 284 -5.54 1.05 18.98
N GLU A 285 -6.12 -0.14 18.80
CA GLU A 285 -5.59 -1.13 17.85
C GLU A 285 -5.57 -0.61 16.41
N ARG A 286 -6.58 0.17 15.99
CA ARG A 286 -6.61 0.79 14.66
C ARG A 286 -5.49 1.81 14.50
N LEU A 287 -5.31 2.68 15.50
CA LEU A 287 -4.23 3.67 15.52
C LEU A 287 -2.86 2.98 15.52
N GLU A 288 -2.68 1.92 16.30
CA GLU A 288 -1.43 1.14 16.31
C GLU A 288 -1.15 0.49 14.96
N ARG A 289 -2.16 -0.11 14.31
CA ARG A 289 -2.02 -0.65 12.95
C ARG A 289 -1.66 0.43 11.93
N GLU A 290 -2.24 1.62 12.05
CA GLU A 290 -1.91 2.76 11.20
C GLU A 290 -0.48 3.24 11.44
N HIS A 291 -0.06 3.39 12.70
CA HIS A 291 1.32 3.71 13.06
C HIS A 291 2.32 2.67 12.56
N GLN A 292 2.00 1.37 12.68
CA GLN A 292 2.83 0.29 12.13
C GLN A 292 2.93 0.40 10.60
N LEU A 293 1.83 0.68 9.91
CA LEU A 293 1.84 0.87 8.46
C LEU A 293 2.71 2.07 8.06
N ILE A 294 2.59 3.20 8.77
CA ILE A 294 3.42 4.39 8.56
C ILE A 294 4.90 4.07 8.82
N ALA A 295 5.21 3.32 9.89
CA ALA A 295 6.58 2.91 10.20
C ALA A 295 7.17 2.03 9.09
N VAL A 296 6.41 1.05 8.60
CA VAL A 296 6.84 0.18 7.49
C VAL A 296 7.04 0.98 6.20
N GLN A 297 6.13 1.89 5.86
CA GLN A 297 6.28 2.75 4.69
C GLN A 297 7.51 3.66 4.80
N THR A 298 7.76 4.21 5.99
CA THR A 298 8.94 5.05 6.25
C THR A 298 10.23 4.23 6.11
N GLN A 299 10.24 3.01 6.67
CA GLN A 299 11.37 2.10 6.54
C GLN A 299 11.64 1.71 5.08
N GLN A 300 10.59 1.49 4.27
CA GLN A 300 10.73 1.23 2.84
C GLN A 300 11.31 2.43 2.08
N ARG A 301 10.89 3.67 2.41
CA ARG A 301 11.46 4.89 1.81
C ARG A 301 12.94 5.03 2.14
N LEU A 302 13.32 4.83 3.41
CA LEU A 302 14.72 4.86 3.85
C LEU A 302 15.55 3.76 3.19
N ALA A 303 15.03 2.54 3.07
CA ALA A 303 15.72 1.44 2.40
C ALA A 303 15.93 1.74 0.90
N LYS A 304 14.93 2.32 0.23
CA LYS A 304 15.05 2.74 -1.17
C LYS A 304 16.07 3.86 -1.33
N GLN A 305 16.10 4.84 -0.42
CA GLN A 305 17.11 5.89 -0.42
C GLN A 305 18.52 5.32 -0.22
N ALA A 306 18.70 4.42 0.75
CA ALA A 306 19.98 3.76 1.00
C ALA A 306 20.44 2.93 -0.21
N GLN A 307 19.52 2.28 -0.94
CA GLN A 307 19.85 1.59 -2.18
C GLN A 307 20.34 2.56 -3.26
N MET A 308 19.64 3.67 -3.47
CA MET A 308 20.05 4.71 -4.43
C MET A 308 21.40 5.32 -4.07
N GLU A 309 21.69 5.52 -2.78
CA GLU A 309 23.00 5.99 -2.30
C GLU A 309 24.10 4.96 -2.57
N ARG A 310 23.84 3.67 -2.34
CA ARG A 310 24.78 2.60 -2.70
C ARG A 310 25.06 2.56 -4.20
N GLU A 311 24.03 2.68 -5.03
CA GLU A 311 24.18 2.74 -6.49
C GLU A 311 25.00 3.96 -6.94
N ARG A 312 24.78 5.13 -6.32
CA ARG A 312 25.60 6.33 -6.55
C ARG A 312 27.05 6.13 -6.14
N VAL A 313 27.31 5.50 -5.00
CA VAL A 313 28.68 5.19 -4.53
C VAL A 313 29.36 4.22 -5.49
N VAL A 314 28.68 3.15 -5.93
CA VAL A 314 29.22 2.20 -6.91
C VAL A 314 29.52 2.90 -8.23
N LYS A 315 28.61 3.73 -8.73
CA LYS A 315 28.83 4.50 -9.97
C LYS A 315 30.02 5.45 -9.84
N LYS A 316 30.14 6.17 -8.73
CA LYS A 316 31.28 7.05 -8.46
C LYS A 316 32.58 6.26 -8.39
N ALA A 317 32.59 5.08 -7.78
CA ALA A 317 33.77 4.20 -7.73
C ALA A 317 34.14 3.68 -9.13
N GLN A 318 33.17 3.34 -9.97
CA GLN A 318 33.40 2.96 -11.37
C GLN A 318 33.98 4.12 -12.19
N GLU A 319 33.44 5.33 -12.03
CA GLU A 319 33.96 6.55 -12.67
C GLU A 319 35.39 6.87 -12.22
N GLN A 320 35.68 6.75 -10.92
CA GLN A 320 37.04 6.91 -10.37
C GLN A 320 38.00 5.87 -10.93
N HIS A 321 37.60 4.59 -10.95
CA HIS A 321 38.43 3.53 -11.51
C HIS A 321 38.71 3.74 -13.01
N ALA A 322 37.71 4.17 -13.78
CA ALA A 322 37.89 4.52 -15.18
C ALA A 322 38.83 5.73 -15.36
N ALA A 323 38.72 6.75 -14.52
CA ALA A 323 39.60 7.91 -14.52
C ALA A 323 41.06 7.52 -14.19
N GLU A 324 41.27 6.67 -13.18
CA GLU A 324 42.60 6.13 -12.83
C GLU A 324 43.20 5.32 -13.97
N MET A 325 42.41 4.50 -14.66
CA MET A 325 42.86 3.73 -15.84
C MET A 325 43.27 4.64 -16.99
N LEU A 326 42.51 5.71 -17.25
CA LEU A 326 42.87 6.71 -18.27
C LEU A 326 44.12 7.50 -17.87
N GLU A 327 44.27 7.85 -16.60
CA GLU A 327 45.48 8.52 -16.11
C GLU A 327 46.70 7.62 -16.23
N LYS A 328 46.56 6.33 -15.90
CA LYS A 328 47.62 5.33 -16.07
C LYS A 328 48.00 5.16 -17.55
N GLN A 329 47.02 5.05 -18.44
CA GLN A 329 47.27 5.00 -19.90
C GLN A 329 48.01 6.26 -20.37
N ARG A 330 47.59 7.46 -19.94
CA ARG A 330 48.29 8.70 -20.27
C ARG A 330 49.74 8.70 -19.76
N LYS A 331 49.99 8.21 -18.55
CA LYS A 331 51.36 8.10 -18.01
C LYS A 331 52.21 7.09 -18.79
N ASP A 332 51.63 5.94 -19.16
CA ASP A 332 52.30 4.91 -19.94
C ASP A 332 52.64 5.41 -21.36
N ASP A 333 51.73 6.15 -22.01
CA ASP A 333 51.96 6.74 -23.32
C ASP A 333 53.02 7.85 -23.26
N LEU A 334 52.99 8.71 -22.24
CA LEU A 334 54.04 9.71 -22.01
C LEU A 334 55.41 9.05 -21.74
N ALA A 335 55.45 7.93 -21.01
CA ALA A 335 56.67 7.17 -20.78
C ALA A 335 57.20 6.54 -22.08
N ARG A 336 56.31 6.01 -22.93
CA ARG A 336 56.67 5.48 -24.25
C ARG A 336 57.19 6.56 -25.19
N GLU A 337 56.57 7.74 -25.20
CA GLU A 337 57.08 8.87 -25.98
C GLU A 337 58.46 9.33 -25.49
N LYS A 338 58.66 9.43 -24.18
CA LYS A 338 59.99 9.74 -23.61
C LYS A 338 61.02 8.70 -24.02
N ALA A 339 60.69 7.41 -23.89
CA ALA A 339 61.57 6.33 -24.31
C ALA A 339 61.90 6.37 -25.82
N ARG A 340 60.93 6.74 -26.68
CA ARG A 340 61.17 6.95 -28.12
C ARG A 340 62.10 8.13 -28.38
N LYS A 341 61.85 9.27 -27.73
CA LYS A 341 62.71 10.45 -27.83
C LYS A 341 64.13 10.18 -27.35
N ASP A 342 64.29 9.45 -26.25
CA ASP A 342 65.60 9.07 -25.73
C ASP A 342 66.32 8.06 -26.65
N ALA A 343 65.58 7.11 -27.24
CA ALA A 343 66.13 6.20 -28.25
C ALA A 343 66.54 6.93 -29.54
N GLU A 344 65.75 7.92 -29.97
CA GLU A 344 66.06 8.76 -31.12
C GLU A 344 67.29 9.64 -30.86
N LYS A 345 67.39 10.26 -29.68
CA LYS A 345 68.60 11.00 -29.25
C LYS A 345 69.84 10.12 -29.30
N ARG A 346 69.78 8.90 -28.75
CA ARG A 346 70.89 7.95 -28.80
C ARG A 346 71.28 7.57 -30.23
N ARG A 347 70.31 7.38 -31.13
CA ARG A 347 70.59 7.11 -32.55
C ARG A 347 71.26 8.30 -33.22
N VAL A 348 70.80 9.52 -32.95
CA VAL A 348 71.40 10.75 -33.49
C VAL A 348 72.83 10.93 -32.96
N GLU A 349 73.06 10.69 -31.66
CA GLU A 349 74.40 10.70 -31.06
C GLU A 349 75.31 9.64 -31.67
N GLN A 350 74.82 8.43 -31.92
CA GLN A 350 75.58 7.38 -32.62
C GLN A 350 75.96 7.80 -34.04
N VAL A 351 75.00 8.34 -34.82
CA VAL A 351 75.28 8.85 -36.17
C VAL A 351 76.28 10.00 -36.13
N PHE A 352 76.22 10.87 -35.11
CA PHE A 352 77.19 11.95 -34.94
C PHE A 352 78.61 11.40 -34.70
N GLN A 353 78.75 10.42 -33.80
CA GLN A 353 80.03 9.75 -33.54
C GLN A 353 80.56 8.99 -34.76
N GLU A 354 79.68 8.28 -35.49
CA GLU A 354 80.03 7.59 -36.73
C GLU A 354 80.48 8.57 -37.81
N ASN A 355 79.80 9.71 -37.98
CA ASN A 355 80.20 10.75 -38.91
C ASN A 355 81.54 11.37 -38.54
N GLU A 356 81.79 11.61 -37.25
CA GLU A 356 83.08 12.11 -36.77
C GLU A 356 84.20 11.09 -37.04
N ALA A 357 83.96 9.80 -36.76
CA ALA A 357 84.89 8.72 -37.07
C ALA A 357 85.15 8.59 -38.57
N GLN A 358 84.13 8.69 -39.42
CA GLN A 358 84.28 8.70 -40.88
C GLN A 358 85.07 9.92 -41.37
N LEU A 359 84.87 11.09 -40.75
CA LEU A 359 85.65 12.28 -41.07
C LEU A 359 87.12 12.11 -40.70
N GLN A 360 87.40 11.50 -39.54
CA GLN A 360 88.76 11.19 -39.11
C GLN A 360 89.41 10.15 -40.03
N GLN A 361 88.69 9.08 -40.41
CA GLN A 361 89.17 8.10 -41.38
C GLN A 361 89.43 8.74 -42.75
N LYS A 362 88.57 9.63 -43.23
CA LYS A 362 88.83 10.39 -44.47
C LYS A 362 90.06 11.27 -44.35
N ARG A 363 90.28 11.93 -43.20
CA ARG A 363 91.51 12.71 -42.96
C ARG A 363 92.75 11.83 -42.94
N GLN A 364 92.66 10.64 -42.33
CA GLN A 364 93.74 9.66 -42.32
C GLN A 364 94.02 9.11 -43.73
N HIS A 365 92.98 8.79 -44.50
CA HIS A 365 93.10 8.33 -45.88
C HIS A 365 93.70 9.41 -46.77
N GLN A 366 93.26 10.68 -46.63
CA GLN A 366 93.87 11.80 -47.35
C GLN A 366 95.32 12.04 -46.93
N ALA A 367 95.67 11.84 -45.66
CA ALA A 367 97.06 11.93 -45.21
C ALA A 367 97.91 10.79 -45.80
N GLN A 368 97.36 9.57 -45.84
CA GLN A 368 97.99 8.41 -46.48
C GLN A 368 98.11 8.60 -48.00
N GLU A 369 97.09 9.15 -48.67
CA GLU A 369 97.14 9.50 -50.09
C GLU A 369 98.19 10.57 -50.34
N ARG A 370 98.29 11.62 -49.53
CA ARG A 370 99.37 12.61 -49.63
C ARG A 370 100.74 11.99 -49.37
N GLU A 371 100.85 11.07 -48.43
CA GLU A 371 102.11 10.36 -48.17
C GLU A 371 102.47 9.44 -49.34
N LEU A 372 101.48 8.79 -49.96
CA LEU A 372 101.65 7.99 -51.18
C LEU A 372 101.94 8.88 -52.39
N GLU A 373 101.36 10.07 -52.50
CA GLU A 373 101.66 11.07 -53.53
C GLU A 373 103.07 11.62 -53.36
N LEU A 374 103.52 11.86 -52.13
CA LEU A 374 104.90 12.22 -51.83
C LEU A 374 105.85 11.08 -52.16
N LYS A 375 105.53 9.83 -51.79
CA LYS A 375 106.30 8.64 -52.18
C LYS A 375 106.31 8.46 -53.70
N LEU A 376 105.18 8.66 -54.37
CA LEU A 376 105.06 8.62 -55.82
C LEU A 376 105.86 9.75 -56.47
N ALA A 377 105.92 10.94 -55.88
CA ALA A 377 106.73 12.06 -56.35
C ALA A 377 108.23 11.83 -56.11
N GLU A 378 108.62 11.28 -54.96
CA GLU A 378 109.98 10.83 -54.65
C GLU A 378 110.41 9.69 -55.59
N GLU A 379 109.52 8.75 -55.85
CA GLU A 379 109.68 7.69 -56.85
C GLU A 379 109.70 8.26 -58.27
N TYR A 380 108.95 9.33 -58.57
CA TYR A 380 108.96 10.02 -59.86
C TYR A 380 110.28 10.74 -60.09
N ILE A 381 110.83 11.39 -59.06
CA ILE A 381 112.17 12.01 -59.07
C ILE A 381 113.26 10.93 -59.20
N ALA A 382 113.11 9.80 -58.49
CA ALA A 382 114.01 8.65 -58.63
C ALA A 382 113.89 7.99 -60.02
N MET A 383 112.68 7.98 -60.59
CA MET A 383 112.40 7.54 -61.95
C MET A 383 112.93 8.52 -62.99
N GLU A 384 112.92 9.83 -62.76
CA GLU A 384 113.45 10.82 -63.69
C GLU A 384 114.99 10.73 -63.77
N LYS A 385 115.64 10.52 -62.62
CA LYS A 385 117.07 10.18 -62.53
C LYS A 385 117.39 8.86 -63.25
N LYS A 386 116.53 7.83 -63.12
CA LYS A 386 116.64 6.57 -63.89
C LYS A 386 116.24 6.72 -65.38
N LYS A 387 115.38 7.69 -65.73
CA LYS A 387 114.94 8.00 -67.11
C LYS A 387 115.96 8.85 -67.86
N ASP A 388 116.83 9.61 -67.21
CA ASP A 388 118.01 10.21 -67.86
C ASP A 388 119.07 9.14 -68.18
N GLU A 389 119.17 8.11 -67.33
CA GLU A 389 120.03 6.94 -67.55
C GLU A 389 119.46 5.95 -68.59
N ALA A 390 118.13 5.86 -68.73
CA ALA A 390 117.42 4.99 -69.68
C ALA A 390 117.00 5.66 -71.02
N ARG A 391 116.85 7.00 -71.09
CA ARG A 391 116.65 7.77 -72.34
C ARG A 391 117.79 7.60 -73.34
N ARG A 392 118.97 7.16 -72.87
CA ARG A 392 120.11 6.76 -73.71
C ARG A 392 120.02 5.37 -74.34
N LYS A 393 119.17 4.46 -73.83
CA LYS A 393 119.21 3.04 -74.21
C LYS A 393 117.93 2.49 -74.85
N GLN A 394 116.82 3.23 -74.85
CA GLN A 394 115.53 2.76 -75.42
C GLN A 394 114.71 3.87 -76.15
N ILE A 395 115.35 4.91 -76.71
CA ILE A 395 114.78 5.69 -77.83
C ILE A 395 114.79 4.86 -79.13
N GLU A 396 115.66 3.86 -79.22
CA GLU A 396 115.94 3.21 -80.50
C GLU A 396 114.94 2.10 -80.83
N THR A 397 114.56 1.29 -79.84
CA THR A 397 114.02 -0.06 -80.06
C THR A 397 112.55 -0.25 -80.45
N MET A 398 111.67 0.16 -79.54
CA MET A 398 110.50 -0.69 -79.23
C MET A 398 109.22 0.07 -78.88
N ALA A 399 109.20 1.39 -79.09
CA ALA A 399 108.00 2.21 -78.92
C ALA A 399 106.96 2.01 -80.04
N GLU A 400 107.35 1.48 -81.20
CA GLU A 400 106.45 1.43 -82.38
C GLU A 400 105.67 0.12 -82.54
N ASN A 401 106.17 -1.01 -82.02
CA ASN A 401 105.57 -2.32 -82.36
C ASN A 401 104.53 -2.85 -81.37
N ILE A 402 104.40 -2.30 -80.17
CA ILE A 402 103.49 -2.83 -79.13
C ILE A 402 102.11 -2.13 -79.15
N LYS A 403 102.02 -0.89 -79.64
CA LYS A 403 100.79 -0.07 -79.56
C LYS A 403 99.65 -0.51 -80.50
N LYS A 404 99.95 -1.30 -81.54
CA LYS A 404 98.97 -1.66 -82.59
C LYS A 404 98.21 -2.96 -82.35
N LYS A 405 98.70 -3.88 -81.51
CA LYS A 405 98.07 -5.21 -81.31
C LYS A 405 97.09 -5.30 -80.13
N MET A 406 97.13 -4.37 -79.16
CA MET A 406 96.31 -4.46 -77.94
C MET A 406 94.87 -3.91 -78.08
N LYS A 407 94.58 -3.09 -79.10
CA LYS A 407 93.31 -2.34 -79.19
C LYS A 407 92.13 -3.11 -79.80
N ILE A 408 92.36 -4.20 -80.52
CA ILE A 408 91.31 -4.86 -81.34
C ILE A 408 90.54 -5.94 -80.55
N PHE A 409 91.11 -6.47 -79.46
CA PHE A 409 90.48 -7.54 -78.68
C PHE A 409 89.56 -7.06 -77.54
N ASP A 410 89.73 -5.83 -77.03
CA ASP A 410 88.91 -5.30 -75.92
C ASP A 410 87.50 -4.86 -76.37
N ASP A 411 87.35 -4.43 -77.62
CA ASP A 411 86.09 -3.87 -78.13
C ASP A 411 85.05 -4.96 -78.44
N THR A 412 85.47 -6.20 -78.70
CA THR A 412 84.57 -7.34 -78.98
C THR A 412 84.07 -8.04 -77.71
N ALA A 413 84.88 -8.05 -76.64
CA ALA A 413 84.48 -8.60 -75.34
C ALA A 413 83.45 -7.71 -74.64
N LYS A 414 83.61 -6.37 -74.68
CA LYS A 414 82.68 -5.41 -74.05
C LYS A 414 81.26 -5.46 -74.61
N ALA A 415 81.10 -5.65 -75.92
CA ALA A 415 79.78 -5.66 -76.55
C ALA A 415 78.92 -6.88 -76.15
N THR A 416 79.55 -8.02 -75.85
CA THR A 416 78.84 -9.25 -75.47
C THR A 416 78.49 -9.31 -73.98
N THR A 417 79.28 -8.68 -73.11
CA THR A 417 78.95 -8.53 -71.68
C THR A 417 77.83 -7.53 -71.45
N ASP A 418 77.78 -6.45 -72.24
CA ASP A 418 76.76 -5.40 -72.13
C ASP A 418 75.35 -5.88 -72.52
N ALA A 419 75.25 -6.80 -73.48
CA ALA A 419 73.96 -7.37 -73.89
C ALA A 419 73.36 -8.28 -72.81
N LYS A 420 74.19 -9.10 -72.15
CA LYS A 420 73.75 -9.96 -71.04
C LYS A 420 73.37 -9.15 -69.78
N ALA A 421 74.11 -8.07 -69.50
CA ALA A 421 73.79 -7.19 -68.38
C ALA A 421 72.41 -6.52 -68.53
N ARG A 422 72.04 -6.09 -69.74
CA ARG A 422 70.70 -5.50 -69.99
C ARG A 422 69.57 -6.52 -69.82
N GLU A 423 69.78 -7.77 -70.23
CA GLU A 423 68.76 -8.83 -70.06
C GLU A 423 68.57 -9.23 -68.58
N GLU A 424 69.65 -9.24 -67.79
CA GLU A 424 69.58 -9.46 -66.35
C GLU A 424 68.91 -8.28 -65.62
N ASP A 425 69.20 -7.04 -66.00
CA ASP A 425 68.56 -5.84 -65.45
C ASP A 425 67.05 -5.80 -65.72
N GLU A 426 66.60 -6.22 -66.90
CA GLU A 426 65.17 -6.32 -67.23
C GLU A 426 64.47 -7.41 -66.41
N ARG A 427 65.14 -8.54 -66.17
CA ARG A 427 64.63 -9.61 -65.31
C ARG A 427 64.51 -9.14 -63.86
N VAL A 428 65.53 -8.46 -63.35
CA VAL A 428 65.53 -7.88 -62.00
C VAL A 428 64.43 -6.83 -61.86
N ARG A 429 64.21 -5.97 -62.86
CA ARG A 429 63.11 -4.99 -62.86
C ARG A 429 61.73 -5.66 -62.85
N ARG A 430 61.51 -6.74 -63.60
CA ARG A 430 60.25 -7.49 -63.56
C ARG A 430 60.01 -8.11 -62.18
N TYR A 431 61.02 -8.73 -61.58
CA TYR A 431 60.92 -9.26 -60.22
C TYR A 431 60.65 -8.16 -59.18
N GLN A 432 61.27 -6.98 -59.29
CA GLN A 432 61.00 -5.84 -58.42
C GLN A 432 59.57 -5.29 -58.60
N GLN A 433 59.07 -5.23 -59.83
CA GLN A 433 57.69 -4.81 -60.11
C GLN A 433 56.65 -5.82 -59.60
N GLU A 434 56.91 -7.11 -59.72
CA GLU A 434 56.04 -8.16 -59.16
C GLU A 434 56.04 -8.13 -57.64
N TYR A 435 57.22 -7.92 -57.02
CA TYR A 435 57.33 -7.79 -55.57
C TYR A 435 56.59 -6.56 -55.05
N THR A 436 56.71 -5.41 -55.71
CA THR A 436 55.97 -4.18 -55.32
C THR A 436 54.47 -4.35 -55.51
N LYS A 437 54.02 -4.96 -56.63
CA LYS A 437 52.60 -5.29 -56.84
C LYS A 437 52.06 -6.19 -55.72
N LYS A 438 52.78 -7.26 -55.36
CA LYS A 438 52.38 -8.17 -54.28
C LYS A 438 52.28 -7.45 -52.93
N GLN A 439 53.23 -6.56 -52.61
CA GLN A 439 53.15 -5.73 -51.40
C GLN A 439 51.92 -4.80 -51.41
N THR A 440 51.63 -4.15 -52.55
CA THR A 440 50.44 -3.28 -52.65
C THR A 440 49.12 -4.05 -52.55
N GLU A 441 49.04 -5.26 -53.10
CA GLU A 441 47.88 -6.14 -52.98
C GLU A 441 47.68 -6.64 -51.54
N ASP A 442 48.76 -7.02 -50.86
CA ASP A 442 48.72 -7.43 -49.45
C ASP A 442 48.34 -6.25 -48.54
N GLU A 443 48.84 -5.04 -48.81
CA GLU A 443 48.40 -3.83 -48.11
C GLU A 443 46.93 -3.50 -48.38
N ARG A 444 46.46 -3.66 -49.63
CA ARG A 444 45.05 -3.44 -49.98
C ARG A 444 44.14 -4.42 -49.24
N LYS A 445 44.48 -5.71 -49.22
CA LYS A 445 43.76 -6.74 -48.45
C LYS A 445 43.75 -6.43 -46.97
N ARG A 446 44.86 -5.98 -46.38
CA ARG A 446 44.90 -5.58 -44.96
C ARG A 446 44.00 -4.39 -44.66
N ARG A 447 43.90 -3.42 -45.59
CA ARG A 447 42.98 -2.28 -45.47
C ARG A 447 41.52 -2.72 -45.58
N GLU A 448 41.17 -3.51 -46.60
CA GLU A 448 39.82 -4.07 -46.79
C GLU A 448 39.39 -4.90 -45.56
N ASP A 449 40.27 -5.74 -45.01
CA ASP A 449 40.01 -6.51 -43.79
C ASP A 449 39.83 -5.62 -42.54
N ALA A 450 40.58 -4.52 -42.44
CA ALA A 450 40.45 -3.56 -41.34
C ALA A 450 39.13 -2.77 -41.43
N GLU A 451 38.74 -2.37 -42.64
CA GLU A 451 37.46 -1.72 -42.93
C GLU A 451 36.29 -2.66 -42.66
N ALA A 452 36.38 -3.93 -43.09
CA ALA A 452 35.37 -4.95 -42.80
C ALA A 452 35.21 -5.18 -41.28
N ARG A 453 36.31 -5.22 -40.52
CA ARG A 453 36.25 -5.29 -39.05
C ARG A 453 35.63 -4.03 -38.44
N CYS A 454 35.95 -2.85 -38.96
CA CYS A 454 35.37 -1.58 -38.51
C CYS A 454 33.85 -1.56 -38.75
N HIS A 455 33.41 -1.92 -39.96
CA HIS A 455 32.00 -2.01 -40.30
C HIS A 455 31.25 -3.05 -39.46
N ALA A 456 31.83 -4.24 -39.25
CA ALA A 456 31.24 -5.26 -38.39
C ALA A 456 31.08 -4.77 -36.94
N GLN A 457 32.05 -4.00 -36.41
CA GLN A 457 31.94 -3.38 -35.08
C GLN A 457 30.87 -2.29 -35.04
N GLN A 458 30.77 -1.46 -36.08
CA GLN A 458 29.73 -0.44 -36.20
C GLN A 458 28.33 -1.06 -36.26
N ASP A 459 28.13 -2.13 -37.04
CA ASP A 459 26.85 -2.82 -37.16
C ASP A 459 26.48 -3.55 -35.87
N TYR A 460 27.46 -4.15 -35.19
CA TYR A 460 27.24 -4.71 -33.85
C TYR A 460 26.78 -3.63 -32.85
N LEU A 461 27.39 -2.45 -32.87
CA LEU A 461 26.97 -1.33 -32.02
C LEU A 461 25.57 -0.81 -32.39
N ARG A 462 25.23 -0.73 -33.69
CA ARG A 462 23.89 -0.37 -34.15
C ARG A 462 22.83 -1.36 -33.64
N ILE A 463 23.12 -2.66 -33.71
CA ILE A 463 22.23 -3.70 -33.19
C ILE A 463 22.05 -3.54 -31.67
N GLN A 464 23.13 -3.32 -30.92
CA GLN A 464 23.02 -3.09 -29.47
C GLN A 464 22.19 -1.84 -29.12
N MET A 465 22.37 -0.75 -29.86
CA MET A 465 21.58 0.47 -29.68
C MET A 465 20.11 0.25 -30.02
N GLN A 466 19.81 -0.51 -31.08
CA GLN A 466 18.46 -0.86 -31.46
C GLN A 466 17.80 -1.75 -30.40
N GLU A 467 18.47 -2.80 -29.93
CA GLU A 467 17.96 -3.66 -28.84
C GLU A 467 17.71 -2.86 -27.57
N LYS A 468 18.60 -1.91 -27.23
CA LYS A 468 18.41 -1.04 -26.07
C LYS A 468 17.17 -0.17 -26.24
N LYS A 469 16.98 0.43 -27.43
CA LYS A 469 15.80 1.22 -27.76
C LYS A 469 14.53 0.38 -27.68
N ASP A 470 14.53 -0.83 -28.22
CA ASP A 470 13.38 -1.73 -28.19
C ASP A 470 13.03 -2.16 -26.75
N ARG A 471 14.04 -2.40 -25.90
CA ARG A 471 13.83 -2.65 -24.46
C ARG A 471 13.22 -1.44 -23.75
N GLU A 472 13.72 -0.23 -24.02
CA GLU A 472 13.17 1.01 -23.44
C GLU A 472 11.73 1.26 -23.92
N GLU A 473 11.44 1.03 -25.21
CA GLU A 473 10.09 1.13 -25.74
C GLU A 473 9.14 0.08 -25.15
N ALA A 474 9.59 -1.16 -24.95
CA ALA A 474 8.81 -2.20 -24.29
C ALA A 474 8.47 -1.81 -22.84
N LEU A 475 9.46 -1.33 -22.07
CA LEU A 475 9.25 -0.81 -20.72
C LEU A 475 8.26 0.36 -20.71
N LYS A 476 8.38 1.29 -21.67
CA LYS A 476 7.45 2.41 -21.82
C LYS A 476 6.03 1.94 -22.12
N ARG A 477 5.86 0.93 -22.99
CA ARG A 477 4.55 0.32 -23.27
C ARG A 477 3.96 -0.32 -22.03
N ASP A 478 4.75 -1.03 -21.23
CA ASP A 478 4.26 -1.67 -20.01
C ASP A 478 3.92 -0.67 -18.90
N LEU A 479 4.69 0.40 -18.74
CA LEU A 479 4.34 1.50 -17.85
C LEU A 479 3.05 2.21 -18.29
N ASN A 480 2.86 2.42 -19.59
CA ASN A 480 1.63 3.00 -20.13
C ASN A 480 0.43 2.09 -19.85
N LYS A 481 0.56 0.76 -20.06
CA LYS A 481 -0.50 -0.20 -19.70
C LYS A 481 -0.84 -0.14 -18.22
N GLN A 482 0.16 -0.08 -17.33
CA GLN A 482 -0.08 0.08 -15.88
C GLN A 482 -0.80 1.39 -15.56
N ALA A 483 -0.40 2.49 -16.19
CA ALA A 483 -1.07 3.77 -16.01
C ALA A 483 -2.54 3.73 -16.48
N ASP A 484 -2.83 3.03 -17.58
CA ASP A 484 -4.20 2.88 -18.07
C ASP A 484 -5.04 1.96 -17.17
N LEU A 485 -4.46 0.89 -16.62
CA LEU A 485 -5.10 0.06 -15.60
C LEU A 485 -5.45 0.89 -14.35
N TRP A 486 -4.54 1.74 -13.87
CA TRP A 486 -4.83 2.63 -12.73
C TRP A 486 -5.91 3.66 -13.04
N LYS A 487 -5.96 4.19 -14.26
CA LYS A 487 -7.06 5.07 -14.68
C LYS A 487 -8.39 4.31 -14.66
N GLN A 488 -8.42 3.07 -15.16
CA GLN A 488 -9.61 2.23 -15.15
C GLN A 488 -10.05 1.89 -13.72
N GLU A 489 -9.13 1.45 -12.85
CA GLU A 489 -9.40 1.17 -11.44
C GLU A 489 -9.95 2.40 -10.72
N ARG A 490 -9.40 3.59 -11.00
CA ARG A 490 -9.92 4.85 -10.44
C ARG A 490 -11.34 5.14 -10.92
N ILE A 491 -11.62 5.00 -12.21
CA ILE A 491 -12.97 5.19 -12.77
C ILE A 491 -13.95 4.17 -12.17
N GLU A 492 -13.54 2.92 -11.99
CA GLU A 492 -14.36 1.89 -11.34
C GLU A 492 -14.60 2.19 -9.86
N ALA A 493 -13.58 2.63 -9.13
CA ALA A 493 -13.72 3.04 -7.74
C ALA A 493 -14.71 4.20 -7.60
N ASP A 494 -14.59 5.24 -8.43
CA ASP A 494 -15.52 6.37 -8.47
C ASP A 494 -16.95 5.92 -8.81
N ARG A 495 -17.12 4.95 -9.72
CA ARG A 495 -18.43 4.35 -10.03
C ARG A 495 -19.01 3.60 -8.83
N ARG A 496 -18.20 2.77 -8.15
CA ARG A 496 -18.61 2.03 -6.94
C ARG A 496 -18.99 2.99 -5.82
N GLU A 497 -18.24 4.07 -5.63
CA GLU A 497 -18.55 5.10 -4.64
C GLU A 497 -19.87 5.82 -4.96
N LYS A 498 -20.09 6.19 -6.24
CA LYS A 498 -21.36 6.80 -6.68
C LYS A 498 -22.56 5.88 -6.39
N ILE A 499 -22.46 4.59 -6.68
CA ILE A 499 -23.52 3.61 -6.39
C ILE A 499 -23.74 3.50 -4.87
N ALA A 500 -22.67 3.39 -4.07
CA ALA A 500 -22.79 3.33 -2.62
C ALA A 500 -23.44 4.60 -2.04
N LYS A 501 -23.09 5.78 -2.56
CA LYS A 501 -23.70 7.06 -2.17
C LYS A 501 -25.18 7.11 -2.55
N GLN A 502 -25.55 6.64 -3.74
CA GLN A 502 -26.94 6.52 -4.18
C GLN A 502 -27.73 5.56 -3.28
N GLN A 503 -27.18 4.40 -2.92
CA GLN A 503 -27.82 3.45 -2.02
C GLN A 503 -28.03 4.05 -0.62
N ARG A 504 -27.05 4.77 -0.07
CA ARG A 504 -27.21 5.50 1.19
C ARG A 504 -28.30 6.57 1.08
N ALA A 505 -28.32 7.34 0.00
CA ALA A 505 -29.36 8.34 -0.23
C ALA A 505 -30.76 7.73 -0.33
N MET A 506 -30.89 6.58 -1.02
CA MET A 506 -32.15 5.84 -1.11
C MET A 506 -32.60 5.31 0.25
N ARG A 507 -31.69 4.72 1.04
CA ARG A 507 -31.99 4.28 2.41
C ARG A 507 -32.43 5.45 3.29
N ASN A 508 -31.71 6.57 3.26
CA ASN A 508 -32.08 7.76 4.03
C ASN A 508 -33.45 8.31 3.61
N ARG A 509 -33.74 8.37 2.30
CA ARG A 509 -35.08 8.76 1.81
C ARG A 509 -36.16 7.80 2.29
N SER A 510 -35.92 6.49 2.23
CA SER A 510 -36.88 5.50 2.73
C SER A 510 -37.13 5.65 4.24
N GLN A 511 -36.08 5.89 5.03
CA GLN A 511 -36.20 6.14 6.48
C GLN A 511 -36.95 7.43 6.77
N GLN A 512 -36.69 8.50 6.01
CA GLN A 512 -37.42 9.76 6.11
C GLN A 512 -38.90 9.58 5.78
N ASN A 513 -39.23 8.82 4.74
CA ASN A 513 -40.63 8.53 4.39
C ASN A 513 -41.34 7.76 5.50
N ILE A 514 -40.69 6.73 6.06
CA ILE A 514 -41.24 5.97 7.20
C ILE A 514 -41.45 6.90 8.40
N LEU A 515 -40.50 7.79 8.70
CA LEU A 515 -40.64 8.75 9.79
C LEU A 515 -41.81 9.71 9.56
N LEU A 516 -41.98 10.22 8.33
CA LEU A 516 -43.11 11.08 7.98
C LEU A 516 -44.44 10.33 8.09
N GLU A 517 -44.48 9.06 7.69
CA GLU A 517 -45.66 8.20 7.85
C GLU A 517 -45.99 7.97 9.33
N GLN A 518 -45.00 7.69 10.16
CA GLN A 518 -45.17 7.57 11.62
C GLN A 518 -45.66 8.87 12.25
N MET A 519 -45.17 10.03 11.79
CA MET A 519 -45.66 11.33 12.24
C MET A 519 -47.13 11.53 11.86
N ARG A 520 -47.50 11.25 10.61
CA ARG A 520 -48.90 11.32 10.15
C ARG A 520 -49.79 10.35 10.91
N GLU A 521 -49.35 9.11 11.13
CA GLU A 521 -50.07 8.13 11.94
C GLU A 521 -50.24 8.62 13.38
N ARG A 522 -49.21 9.23 13.96
CA ARG A 522 -49.28 9.79 15.31
C ARG A 522 -50.25 10.96 15.36
N GLU A 523 -50.23 11.85 14.38
CA GLU A 523 -51.19 12.96 14.25
C GLU A 523 -52.62 12.41 14.10
N LEU A 524 -52.83 11.42 13.22
CA LEU A 524 -54.11 10.73 13.05
C LEU A 524 -54.58 10.06 14.35
N ARG A 525 -53.69 9.36 15.07
CA ARG A 525 -54.01 8.76 16.37
C ARG A 525 -54.32 9.81 17.42
N SER A 526 -53.65 10.96 17.42
CA SER A 526 -53.96 12.06 18.34
C SER A 526 -55.29 12.75 18.02
N LEU A 527 -55.72 12.72 16.75
CA LEU A 527 -57.03 13.21 16.31
C LEU A 527 -58.14 12.19 16.55
N GLN A 528 -57.82 10.90 16.57
CA GLN A 528 -58.74 9.86 17.00
C GLN A 528 -58.99 10.03 18.50
N ALA A 529 -60.27 10.09 18.89
CA ALA A 529 -60.62 10.10 20.30
C ALA A 529 -60.11 8.80 20.94
N ASP A 530 -59.40 8.91 22.07
CA ASP A 530 -58.94 7.80 22.92
C ASP A 530 -60.12 7.08 23.61
N GLN A 531 -61.21 6.85 22.90
CA GLN A 531 -62.34 6.07 23.40
C GLN A 531 -62.10 4.61 23.02
N THR A 532 -61.94 3.78 24.03
CA THR A 532 -61.86 2.34 23.80
C THR A 532 -63.19 1.84 23.25
N ARG A 533 -63.16 0.82 22.37
CA ARG A 533 -64.39 0.24 21.80
C ARG A 533 -65.41 -0.18 22.87
N LEU A 534 -64.92 -0.56 24.05
CA LEU A 534 -65.73 -0.91 25.21
C LEU A 534 -66.45 0.30 25.82
N GLU A 535 -65.77 1.44 25.99
CA GLU A 535 -66.38 2.68 26.47
C GLU A 535 -67.45 3.19 25.51
N VAL A 536 -67.20 3.10 24.19
CA VAL A 536 -68.21 3.44 23.18
C VAL A 536 -69.42 2.52 23.28
N GLN A 537 -69.23 1.21 23.49
CA GLN A 537 -70.34 0.27 23.68
C GLN A 537 -71.12 0.51 24.96
N LEU A 538 -70.44 0.74 26.09
CA LEU A 538 -71.09 1.02 27.37
C LEU A 538 -71.87 2.34 27.32
N ASN A 539 -71.33 3.35 26.65
CA ASN A 539 -71.96 4.64 26.51
C ASN A 539 -72.92 4.74 25.32
N ALA A 540 -73.08 3.69 24.49
CA ALA A 540 -73.84 3.73 23.25
C ALA A 540 -75.28 4.22 23.45
N ARG A 541 -75.98 3.70 24.47
CA ARG A 541 -77.36 4.10 24.78
C ARG A 541 -77.46 5.53 25.30
N LEU A 542 -76.44 6.02 26.00
CA LEU A 542 -76.39 7.39 26.50
C LEU A 542 -76.07 8.36 25.36
N LEU A 543 -75.10 8.01 24.51
CA LEU A 543 -74.75 8.76 23.31
C LEU A 543 -75.90 8.84 22.33
N GLU A 544 -76.66 7.75 22.12
CA GLU A 544 -77.86 7.74 21.28
C GLU A 544 -78.94 8.67 21.84
N LYS A 545 -79.18 8.66 23.15
CA LYS A 545 -80.12 9.60 23.80
C LYS A 545 -79.65 11.05 23.69
N ILE A 546 -78.35 11.32 23.89
CA ILE A 546 -77.77 12.66 23.71
C ILE A 546 -77.88 13.09 22.25
N HIS A 547 -77.68 12.20 21.28
CA HIS A 547 -77.80 12.52 19.86
C HIS A 547 -79.25 12.80 19.46
N GLN A 548 -80.22 12.05 19.99
CA GLN A 548 -81.64 12.32 19.80
C GLN A 548 -82.05 13.66 20.43
N GLN A 549 -81.55 13.97 21.62
CA GLN A 549 -81.81 15.26 22.29
C GLN A 549 -81.11 16.44 21.60
N ALA A 550 -79.84 16.27 21.18
CA ALA A 550 -79.08 17.28 20.46
C ALA A 550 -79.62 17.50 19.05
N GLY A 551 -80.06 16.44 18.36
CA GLY A 551 -80.76 16.54 17.08
C GLY A 551 -82.12 17.22 17.20
N ALA A 552 -82.87 16.95 18.28
CA ALA A 552 -84.10 17.69 18.58
C ALA A 552 -83.82 19.17 18.88
N LEU A 553 -82.75 19.49 19.61
CA LEU A 553 -82.32 20.87 19.89
C LEU A 553 -81.79 21.59 18.64
N GLN A 554 -81.09 20.89 17.74
CA GLN A 554 -80.64 21.43 16.45
C GLN A 554 -81.83 21.68 15.52
N SER A 555 -82.78 20.75 15.43
CA SER A 555 -84.02 20.95 14.68
C SER A 555 -84.81 22.15 15.21
N GLN A 556 -84.92 22.29 16.54
CA GLN A 556 -85.54 23.47 17.14
C GLN A 556 -84.76 24.76 16.88
N ALA A 557 -83.42 24.72 16.86
CA ALA A 557 -82.60 25.88 16.53
C ALA A 557 -82.72 26.27 15.04
N GLU A 558 -82.78 25.29 14.13
CA GLU A 558 -83.03 25.50 12.71
C GLU A 558 -84.45 26.04 12.46
N ASP A 559 -85.45 25.55 13.20
CA ASP A 559 -86.82 26.09 13.18
C ASP A 559 -86.85 27.55 13.69
N VAL A 560 -86.16 27.87 14.78
CA VAL A 560 -86.08 29.26 15.28
C VAL A 560 -85.32 30.19 14.32
N VAL A 561 -84.24 29.70 13.67
CA VAL A 561 -83.49 30.47 12.67
C VAL A 561 -84.32 30.70 11.41
N SER A 562 -85.07 29.70 10.95
CA SER A 562 -85.98 29.85 9.81
C SER A 562 -87.18 30.74 10.14
N GLU A 563 -87.75 30.65 11.35
CA GLU A 563 -88.76 31.59 11.85
C GLU A 563 -88.23 33.02 11.93
N THR A 564 -87.02 33.24 12.45
CA THR A 564 -86.42 34.59 12.49
C THR A 564 -86.09 35.13 11.10
N GLN A 565 -85.62 34.29 10.18
CA GLN A 565 -85.43 34.69 8.77
C GLN A 565 -86.76 35.03 8.08
N ASN A 566 -87.81 34.24 8.30
CA ASN A 566 -89.13 34.51 7.74
C ASN A 566 -89.73 35.81 8.31
N ARG A 567 -89.62 36.01 9.63
CA ARG A 567 -90.07 37.25 10.30
C ARG A 567 -89.28 38.48 9.85
N SER A 568 -87.98 38.32 9.57
CA SER A 568 -87.16 39.39 8.98
C SER A 568 -87.55 39.70 7.54
N ARG A 569 -87.94 38.70 6.74
CA ARG A 569 -88.49 38.90 5.39
C ARG A 569 -89.84 39.61 5.43
N GLU A 570 -90.74 39.19 6.31
CA GLU A 570 -92.05 39.87 6.50
C GLU A 570 -91.89 41.33 6.93
N LEU A 571 -90.96 41.62 7.85
CA LEU A 571 -90.65 43.00 8.25
C LEU A 571 -90.11 43.82 7.07
N GLN A 572 -89.22 43.23 6.27
CA GLN A 572 -88.66 43.90 5.09
C GLN A 572 -89.74 44.15 4.01
N GLU A 573 -90.67 43.22 3.81
CA GLU A 573 -91.82 43.41 2.93
C GLU A 573 -92.78 44.49 3.47
N GLN A 574 -93.00 44.55 4.79
CA GLN A 574 -93.77 45.63 5.41
C GLN A 574 -93.09 47.00 5.26
N GLU A 575 -91.78 47.09 5.42
CA GLU A 575 -91.01 48.33 5.19
C GLU A 575 -91.07 48.74 3.71
N GLN A 576 -90.95 47.80 2.78
CA GLN A 576 -91.13 48.08 1.35
C GLN A 576 -92.55 48.52 1.00
N ALA A 577 -93.57 47.89 1.60
CA ALA A 577 -94.95 48.32 1.43
C ALA A 577 -95.20 49.71 2.03
N LEU A 578 -94.62 50.03 3.19
CA LEU A 578 -94.72 51.34 3.81
C LEU A 578 -94.00 52.42 3.01
N THR A 579 -92.79 52.16 2.51
CA THR A 579 -92.03 53.07 1.64
C THR A 579 -92.73 53.27 0.30
N HIS A 580 -93.31 52.22 -0.30
CA HIS A 580 -94.14 52.34 -1.50
C HIS A 580 -95.42 53.15 -1.24
N ARG A 581 -96.05 52.99 -0.08
CA ARG A 581 -97.22 53.78 0.32
C ARG A 581 -96.86 55.25 0.60
N GLN A 582 -95.67 55.52 1.13
CA GLN A 582 -95.13 56.87 1.30
C GLN A 582 -94.74 57.50 -0.05
N SER A 583 -94.14 56.74 -0.97
CA SER A 583 -93.81 57.23 -2.31
C SER A 583 -95.07 57.54 -3.13
N GLN A 584 -96.12 56.72 -3.02
CA GLN A 584 -97.42 57.01 -3.64
C GLN A 584 -98.12 58.25 -3.04
N ARG A 585 -97.89 58.57 -1.76
CA ARG A 585 -98.35 59.83 -1.16
C ARG A 585 -97.53 61.03 -1.63
N ALA A 586 -96.23 60.86 -1.86
CA ALA A 586 -95.35 61.92 -2.37
C ALA A 586 -95.60 62.28 -3.85
N ILE A 587 -96.23 61.40 -4.63
CA ILE A 587 -96.57 61.63 -6.06
C ILE A 587 -97.93 62.34 -6.23
N LYS A 588 -98.71 62.55 -5.14
CA LYS A 588 -100.03 63.20 -5.18
C LYS A 588 -100.07 64.64 -4.61
N PHE A 589 -98.93 65.32 -4.55
CA PHE A 589 -98.84 66.75 -4.26
C PHE A 589 -98.17 67.51 -5.38
#